data_AF-A0A962W154-F1
#
_entry.id   AF-A0A962W154-F1
#
_cell.length_a   1.000
_cell.length_b   1.000
_cell.length_c   1.000
_cell.angle_alpha   90.00
_cell.angle_beta   90.00
_cell.angle_gamma   90.00
#
_symmetry.space_group_name_H-M   'P 1'
#
loop_
_entity.id
_entity.type
_entity.pdbx_description
1 polymer ?
#
loop_
_entity_poly.entity_id
_entity_poly.type
_entity_poly.pdbx_seq_one_letter_code
_entity_poly.pdbx_strand_id
1 'polypeptide(L)'
;QRDRRKINAVRFQVSDNPQMSLFAQRQAALAASAEAEAADPTPGDTAEQAWRLRGKLVAFGLNARQIRMALTSHAPSYLEDNIAVVERDLAAGKVRNLPAYLLAALREDYRPAAARRLPNPTGAPGSGGVGEEASEPAAARLERLRTQFVTEQLQTALERLRPAERAAMERDYIARLERGDGFEARLILGLYRKSGLNSKIVESHFRVFARERLVGAMDEEAFAAYAASNGDDVPVSVTVS
;
A
#
# COMPACT_ATOMS: atom_id res chain seq x y z
N GLN A 1 36.16 -60.66 -30.54
CA GLN A 1 35.83 -59.59 -31.51
C GLN A 1 34.56 -58.89 -31.05
N ARG A 2 34.61 -57.60 -30.72
CA ARG A 2 33.41 -56.78 -30.46
C ARG A 2 33.36 -55.68 -31.50
N ASP A 3 32.32 -55.73 -32.31
CA ASP A 3 32.09 -54.90 -33.48
C ASP A 3 31.56 -53.53 -33.04
N ARG A 4 32.23 -52.44 -33.45
CA ARG A 4 31.86 -51.05 -33.10
C ARG A 4 31.20 -50.40 -34.31
N ARG A 5 29.87 -50.33 -34.31
CA ARG A 5 29.11 -49.53 -35.29
C ARG A 5 29.27 -48.04 -34.97
N LYS A 6 29.73 -47.25 -35.95
CA LYS A 6 29.77 -45.78 -35.91
C LYS A 6 28.41 -45.23 -36.36
N ILE A 7 27.77 -44.43 -35.52
CA ILE A 7 26.57 -43.67 -35.87
C ILE A 7 27.02 -42.23 -36.15
N ASN A 8 26.78 -41.76 -37.38
CA ASN A 8 27.01 -40.35 -37.75
C ASN A 8 25.76 -39.53 -37.39
N ALA A 9 25.93 -38.53 -36.54
CA ALA A 9 24.87 -37.58 -36.21
C ALA A 9 24.79 -36.51 -37.30
N VAL A 10 23.68 -36.47 -38.03
CA VAL A 10 23.36 -35.40 -38.98
C VAL A 10 22.72 -34.26 -38.19
N ARG A 11 23.36 -33.09 -38.18
CA ARG A 11 22.82 -31.86 -37.56
C ARG A 11 22.19 -31.01 -38.66
N PHE A 12 20.88 -30.84 -38.61
CA PHE A 12 20.16 -29.88 -39.45
C PHE A 12 20.26 -28.49 -38.81
N GLN A 13 20.79 -27.51 -39.53
CA GLN A 13 20.70 -26.10 -39.15
C GLN A 13 19.35 -25.56 -39.62
N VAL A 14 18.49 -25.21 -38.68
CA VAL A 14 17.24 -24.47 -38.96
C VAL A 14 17.60 -22.99 -39.01
N SER A 15 18.23 -22.56 -40.10
CA SER A 15 18.36 -21.14 -40.43
C SER A 15 17.07 -20.71 -41.12
N ASP A 16 16.40 -19.74 -40.51
CA ASP A 16 15.22 -19.01 -40.99
C ASP A 16 13.87 -19.74 -40.83
N ASN A 17 13.43 -19.85 -39.58
CA ASN A 17 12.02 -20.07 -39.26
C ASN A 17 11.27 -18.71 -39.26
N PRO A 18 10.43 -18.41 -40.27
CA PRO A 18 9.69 -17.16 -40.35
C PRO A 18 8.65 -16.98 -39.23
N GLN A 19 8.37 -18.01 -38.43
CA GLN A 19 7.55 -17.86 -37.24
C GLN A 19 8.30 -17.16 -36.09
N MET A 20 9.64 -17.23 -36.05
CA MET A 20 10.44 -16.57 -35.01
C MET A 20 10.37 -15.04 -35.09
N SER A 21 10.23 -14.47 -36.29
CA SER A 21 10.07 -13.02 -36.44
C SER A 21 8.71 -12.54 -35.94
N LEU A 22 7.66 -13.35 -36.11
CA LEU A 22 6.33 -13.07 -35.55
C LEU A 22 6.33 -13.15 -34.01
N PHE A 23 7.08 -14.10 -33.43
CA PHE A 23 7.28 -14.16 -31.98
C PHE A 23 8.05 -12.94 -31.46
N ALA A 24 9.13 -12.52 -32.14
CA ALA A 24 9.88 -11.34 -31.77
C ALA A 24 9.04 -10.05 -31.88
N GLN A 25 8.21 -9.93 -32.92
CA GLN A 25 7.33 -8.78 -33.10
C GLN A 25 6.20 -8.75 -32.06
N ARG A 26 5.65 -9.91 -31.70
CA ARG A 26 4.66 -10.03 -30.62
C ARG A 26 5.27 -9.75 -29.25
N GLN A 27 6.50 -10.19 -29.00
CA GLN A 27 7.24 -9.84 -27.77
C GLN A 27 7.57 -8.35 -27.72
N ALA A 28 7.96 -7.72 -28.84
CA ALA A 28 8.19 -6.28 -28.90
C ALA A 28 6.91 -5.46 -28.69
N ALA A 29 5.76 -5.91 -29.24
CA ALA A 29 4.47 -5.27 -29.00
C ALA A 29 3.99 -5.42 -27.54
N LEU A 30 4.27 -6.58 -26.92
CA LEU A 30 4.02 -6.82 -25.49
C LEU A 30 4.95 -5.99 -24.61
N ALA A 31 6.23 -5.81 -24.98
CA ALA A 31 7.18 -4.96 -24.28
C ALA A 31 6.82 -3.47 -24.40
N ALA A 32 6.43 -2.99 -25.57
CA ALA A 32 5.97 -1.62 -25.78
C ALA A 32 4.64 -1.32 -25.06
N SER A 33 3.78 -2.34 -24.91
CA SER A 33 2.55 -2.23 -24.10
C SER A 33 2.84 -2.33 -22.60
N ALA A 34 3.87 -3.08 -22.20
CA ALA A 34 4.36 -3.10 -20.83
C ALA A 34 5.06 -1.79 -20.46
N GLU A 35 5.76 -1.11 -21.36
CA GLU A 35 6.34 0.23 -21.10
C GLU A 35 5.26 1.33 -21.01
N ALA A 36 4.09 1.14 -21.63
CA ALA A 36 2.96 2.06 -21.50
C ALA A 36 2.13 1.84 -20.21
N GLU A 37 2.20 0.66 -19.59
CA GLU A 37 1.53 0.35 -18.31
C GLU A 37 2.49 0.20 -17.11
N ALA A 38 3.81 0.16 -17.31
CA ALA A 38 4.82 0.12 -16.26
C ALA A 38 5.34 1.52 -15.92
N ALA A 39 4.44 2.40 -15.50
CA ALA A 39 4.79 3.27 -14.39
C ALA A 39 4.75 2.40 -13.13
N ASP A 40 5.79 1.61 -12.92
CA ASP A 40 5.96 0.85 -11.68
C ASP A 40 5.85 1.87 -10.53
N PRO A 41 4.85 1.77 -9.64
CA PRO A 41 4.70 2.75 -8.58
C PRO A 41 5.97 2.69 -7.74
N THR A 42 6.69 3.80 -7.68
CA THR A 42 7.92 3.94 -6.89
C THR A 42 7.64 3.35 -5.50
N PRO A 43 8.56 2.59 -4.88
CA PRO A 43 8.32 1.98 -3.57
C PRO A 43 7.89 2.99 -2.48
N GLY A 44 8.19 4.29 -2.67
CA GLY A 44 7.62 5.38 -1.87
C GLY A 44 6.10 5.56 -2.03
N ASP A 45 5.56 5.49 -3.25
CA ASP A 45 4.15 5.72 -3.55
C ASP A 45 3.25 4.65 -2.92
N THR A 46 3.69 3.39 -2.93
CA THR A 46 2.96 2.29 -2.29
C THR A 46 2.93 2.42 -0.77
N ALA A 47 4.02 2.88 -0.14
CA ALA A 47 4.09 3.13 1.29
C ALA A 47 3.23 4.35 1.71
N GLU A 48 3.21 5.41 0.91
CA GLU A 48 2.31 6.54 1.11
C GLU A 48 0.84 6.13 1.00
N GLN A 49 0.51 5.34 -0.02
CA GLN A 49 -0.85 4.89 -0.27
C GLN A 49 -1.35 3.92 0.81
N ALA A 50 -0.52 2.98 1.24
CA ALA A 50 -0.84 2.06 2.35
C ALA A 50 -1.12 2.84 3.66
N TRP A 51 -0.39 3.93 3.90
CA TRP A 51 -0.59 4.73 5.09
C TRP A 51 -1.82 5.65 5.00
N ARG A 52 -2.12 6.21 3.81
CA ARG A 52 -3.39 6.93 3.57
C ARG A 52 -4.58 6.00 3.77
N LEU A 53 -4.51 4.79 3.23
CA LEU A 53 -5.52 3.74 3.43
C LEU A 53 -5.67 3.38 4.91
N ARG A 54 -4.56 3.23 5.63
CA ARG A 54 -4.58 3.01 7.08
C ARG A 54 -5.34 4.13 7.80
N GLY A 55 -5.11 5.39 7.47
CA GLY A 55 -5.84 6.53 8.02
C GLY A 55 -7.35 6.44 7.80
N LYS A 56 -7.76 6.15 6.56
CA LYS A 56 -9.17 5.93 6.21
C LYS A 56 -9.78 4.78 7.03
N LEU A 57 -9.13 3.62 7.07
CA LEU A 57 -9.63 2.44 7.79
C LEU A 57 -9.78 2.70 9.30
N VAL A 58 -8.91 3.52 9.91
CA VAL A 58 -9.09 4.00 11.30
C VAL A 58 -10.32 4.88 11.42
N ALA A 59 -10.55 5.80 10.48
CA ALA A 59 -11.74 6.66 10.49
C ALA A 59 -13.05 5.86 10.35
N PHE A 60 -13.02 4.75 9.61
CA PHE A 60 -14.11 3.77 9.53
C PHE A 60 -14.30 2.93 10.82
N GLY A 61 -13.39 3.05 11.79
CA GLY A 61 -13.49 2.41 13.11
C GLY A 61 -12.93 0.99 13.17
N LEU A 62 -12.07 0.58 12.24
CA LEU A 62 -11.40 -0.72 12.31
C LEU A 62 -10.28 -0.70 13.35
N ASN A 63 -10.08 -1.83 14.03
CA ASN A 63 -8.99 -1.98 14.99
C ASN A 63 -7.64 -2.30 14.29
N ALA A 64 -6.53 -2.10 15.01
CA ALA A 64 -5.18 -2.28 14.45
C ALA A 64 -4.93 -3.68 13.86
N ARG A 65 -5.55 -4.73 14.41
CA ARG A 65 -5.45 -6.10 13.89
C ARG A 65 -6.19 -6.24 12.56
N GLN A 66 -7.42 -5.73 12.48
CA GLN A 66 -8.24 -5.75 11.27
C GLN A 66 -7.59 -4.94 10.14
N ILE A 67 -7.04 -3.76 10.45
CA ILE A 67 -6.34 -2.93 9.48
C ILE A 67 -5.12 -3.64 8.92
N ARG A 68 -4.30 -4.24 9.81
CA ARG A 68 -3.14 -5.03 9.38
C ARG A 68 -3.56 -6.17 8.46
N MET A 69 -4.57 -6.94 8.86
CA MET A 69 -5.09 -8.03 8.02
C MET A 69 -5.58 -7.53 6.67
N ALA A 70 -6.33 -6.42 6.62
CA ALA A 70 -6.85 -5.86 5.37
C ALA A 70 -5.75 -5.39 4.43
N LEU A 71 -4.73 -4.68 4.94
CA LEU A 71 -3.60 -4.20 4.16
C LEU A 71 -2.68 -5.32 3.67
N THR A 72 -2.57 -6.42 4.43
CA THR A 72 -1.78 -7.59 4.01
C THR A 72 -2.54 -8.49 3.03
N SER A 73 -3.87 -8.57 3.14
CA SER A 73 -4.68 -9.54 2.37
C SER A 73 -5.20 -8.98 1.04
N HIS A 74 -5.21 -7.66 0.86
CA HIS A 74 -5.84 -7.02 -0.29
C HIS A 74 -4.94 -5.94 -0.89
N ALA A 75 -5.00 -5.82 -2.22
CA ALA A 75 -4.34 -4.74 -2.94
C ALA A 75 -4.95 -3.36 -2.58
N PRO A 76 -4.16 -2.26 -2.64
CA PRO A 76 -4.65 -0.92 -2.34
C PRO A 76 -5.91 -0.52 -3.12
N SER A 77 -5.92 -0.77 -4.44
CA SER A 77 -7.08 -0.48 -5.31
C SER A 77 -8.34 -1.27 -4.92
N TYR A 78 -8.19 -2.53 -4.51
CA TYR A 78 -9.31 -3.34 -4.02
C TYR A 78 -9.95 -2.74 -2.77
N LEU A 79 -9.13 -2.23 -1.84
CA LEU A 79 -9.59 -1.57 -0.63
C LEU A 79 -10.30 -0.26 -0.96
N GLU A 80 -9.73 0.54 -1.87
CA GLU A 80 -10.33 1.81 -2.30
C GLU A 80 -11.69 1.63 -2.96
N ASP A 81 -11.83 0.65 -3.86
CA ASP A 81 -13.10 0.37 -4.54
C ASP A 81 -14.19 -0.07 -3.55
N ASN A 82 -13.84 -0.94 -2.59
CA ASN A 82 -14.78 -1.38 -1.56
C ASN A 82 -15.16 -0.24 -0.60
N ILE A 83 -14.18 0.58 -0.20
CA ILE A 83 -14.43 1.77 0.61
C ILE A 83 -15.41 2.71 -0.11
N ALA A 84 -15.24 2.95 -1.42
CA ALA A 84 -16.13 3.81 -2.19
C ALA A 84 -17.59 3.30 -2.23
N VAL A 85 -17.79 1.98 -2.26
CA VAL A 85 -19.13 1.39 -2.19
C VAL A 85 -19.74 1.59 -0.80
N VAL A 86 -18.96 1.33 0.25
CA VAL A 86 -19.40 1.52 1.64
C VAL A 86 -19.76 2.97 1.92
N GLU A 87 -18.99 3.93 1.40
CA GLU A 87 -19.29 5.35 1.50
C GLU A 87 -20.62 5.71 0.83
N ARG A 88 -20.89 5.15 -0.37
CA ARG A 88 -22.15 5.35 -1.08
C ARG A 88 -23.35 4.80 -0.30
N ASP A 89 -23.25 3.57 0.22
CA ASP A 89 -24.35 2.94 0.94
C ASP A 89 -24.57 3.55 2.34
N LEU A 90 -23.51 4.08 2.96
CA LEU A 90 -23.62 4.89 4.17
C LEU A 90 -24.31 6.23 3.90
N ALA A 91 -23.95 6.93 2.82
CA ALA A 91 -24.63 8.16 2.41
C ALA A 91 -26.12 7.94 2.11
N ALA A 92 -26.47 6.74 1.62
CA ALA A 92 -27.86 6.32 1.42
C ALA A 92 -28.58 5.88 2.72
N GLY A 93 -27.91 5.93 3.88
CA GLY A 93 -28.48 5.57 5.17
C GLY A 93 -28.66 4.06 5.41
N LYS A 94 -28.11 3.20 4.55
CA LYS A 94 -28.26 1.74 4.65
C LYS A 94 -27.32 1.10 5.69
N VAL A 95 -26.27 1.82 6.06
CA VAL A 95 -25.19 1.29 6.92
C VAL A 95 -25.44 1.70 8.37
N ARG A 96 -25.81 0.73 9.20
CA ARG A 96 -26.04 0.93 10.65
C ARG A 96 -24.77 0.76 11.48
N ASN A 97 -23.87 -0.12 11.07
CA ASN A 97 -22.61 -0.40 11.75
C ASN A 97 -21.47 -0.39 10.72
N LEU A 98 -20.73 0.72 10.69
CA LEU A 98 -19.73 1.01 9.68
C LEU A 98 -18.54 0.03 9.69
N PRO A 99 -17.89 -0.29 10.84
CA PRO A 99 -16.83 -1.30 10.88
C PRO A 99 -17.29 -2.68 10.39
N ALA A 100 -18.47 -3.14 10.84
CA ALA A 100 -18.96 -4.46 10.48
C ALA A 100 -19.32 -4.53 8.98
N TYR A 101 -19.90 -3.46 8.45
CA TYR A 101 -20.28 -3.38 7.04
C TYR A 101 -19.05 -3.30 6.12
N LEU A 102 -18.00 -2.57 6.50
CA LEU A 102 -16.76 -2.54 5.73
C LEU A 102 -16.07 -3.91 5.74
N LEU A 103 -16.03 -4.60 6.87
CA LEU A 103 -15.48 -5.97 6.92
C LEU A 103 -16.30 -6.95 6.08
N ALA A 104 -17.64 -6.80 6.04
CA ALA A 104 -18.49 -7.60 5.15
C ALA A 104 -18.19 -7.28 3.67
N ALA A 105 -18.08 -6.00 3.31
CA ALA A 105 -17.72 -5.57 1.96
C ALA A 105 -16.38 -6.15 1.49
N LEU A 106 -15.37 -6.16 2.36
CA LEU A 106 -14.06 -6.75 2.05
C LEU A 106 -14.10 -8.27 1.88
N ARG A 107 -15.00 -8.97 2.60
CA ARG A 107 -15.15 -10.44 2.53
C ARG A 107 -16.01 -10.90 1.36
N GLU A 108 -17.07 -10.17 1.05
CA GLU A 108 -18.09 -10.52 0.05
C GLU A 108 -17.89 -9.80 -1.29
N ASP A 109 -16.87 -8.95 -1.40
CA ASP A 109 -16.50 -8.17 -2.57
C ASP A 109 -17.66 -7.34 -3.14
N TYR A 110 -17.96 -6.24 -2.45
CA TYR A 110 -19.06 -5.34 -2.80
C TYR A 110 -18.77 -4.48 -4.04
N ARG A 111 -17.62 -4.64 -4.69
CA ARG A 111 -17.27 -3.88 -5.89
C ARG A 111 -18.32 -4.04 -6.99
N PRO A 112 -18.70 -2.95 -7.68
CA PRO A 112 -19.63 -3.00 -8.79
C PRO A 112 -19.09 -3.91 -9.91
N ALA A 113 -19.97 -4.58 -10.65
CA ALA A 113 -19.60 -5.57 -11.66
C ALA A 113 -18.58 -5.08 -12.71
N ALA A 114 -18.54 -3.77 -12.98
CA ALA A 114 -17.55 -3.14 -13.86
C ALA A 114 -16.11 -3.11 -13.30
N ALA A 115 -15.95 -3.06 -11.97
CA ALA A 115 -14.66 -3.12 -11.28
C ALA A 115 -14.22 -4.57 -11.00
N ARG A 116 -15.12 -5.55 -11.15
CA ARG A 116 -14.82 -6.99 -11.13
C ARG A 116 -14.19 -7.42 -12.46
N ARG A 117 -13.03 -6.85 -12.84
CA ARG A 117 -12.23 -7.43 -13.93
C ARG A 117 -11.76 -8.82 -13.48
N LEU A 118 -12.03 -9.83 -14.31
CA LEU A 118 -11.85 -11.26 -14.07
C LEU A 118 -10.56 -11.61 -13.30
N PRO A 119 -10.64 -12.31 -12.16
CA PRO A 119 -9.58 -13.22 -11.75
C PRO A 119 -9.71 -14.52 -12.57
N ASN A 120 -8.62 -14.89 -13.24
CA ASN A 120 -8.45 -16.21 -13.84
C ASN A 120 -8.65 -17.28 -12.75
N PRO A 121 -9.50 -18.30 -12.93
CA PRO A 121 -9.68 -19.32 -11.90
C PRO A 121 -8.58 -20.36 -12.07
N THR A 122 -7.66 -20.43 -11.11
CA THR A 122 -6.93 -21.70 -10.89
C THR A 122 -7.17 -22.10 -9.45
N GLY A 123 -8.12 -23.01 -9.27
CA GLY A 123 -8.41 -23.60 -7.98
C GLY A 123 -7.32 -24.57 -7.55
N ALA A 124 -7.06 -24.61 -6.26
CA ALA A 124 -6.79 -25.83 -5.52
C ALA A 124 -7.10 -25.58 -4.03
N PRO A 125 -7.86 -26.45 -3.35
CA PRO A 125 -8.05 -26.41 -1.91
C PRO A 125 -6.90 -27.14 -1.22
N GLY A 126 -6.32 -26.53 -0.18
CA GLY A 126 -5.24 -27.11 0.61
C GLY A 126 -5.47 -26.89 2.10
N SER A 127 -5.80 -27.99 2.78
CA SER A 127 -6.11 -28.14 4.20
C SER A 127 -4.95 -27.76 5.14
N GLY A 128 -5.32 -27.16 6.28
CA GLY A 128 -4.79 -27.31 7.65
C GLY A 128 -3.30 -27.56 7.91
N GLY A 129 -2.69 -26.73 8.75
CA GLY A 129 -1.41 -26.99 9.38
C GLY A 129 -1.09 -26.00 10.48
N VAL A 130 -0.87 -26.50 11.68
CA VAL A 130 -0.61 -25.81 12.95
C VAL A 130 0.84 -25.34 13.02
N GLY A 131 1.06 -24.15 13.60
CA GLY A 131 2.24 -23.81 14.39
C GLY A 131 3.57 -23.66 13.66
N GLU A 132 3.93 -22.43 13.31
CA GLU A 132 5.32 -22.00 13.21
C GLU A 132 5.46 -20.69 13.97
N GLU A 133 6.24 -20.71 15.05
CA GLU A 133 6.91 -19.52 15.60
C GLU A 133 7.90 -19.04 14.53
N ALA A 134 7.37 -18.40 13.49
CA ALA A 134 8.16 -17.91 12.38
C ALA A 134 8.86 -16.62 12.84
N SER A 135 10.19 -16.63 12.77
CA SER A 135 10.98 -15.41 12.68
C SER A 135 10.28 -14.44 11.73
N GLU A 136 10.07 -13.22 12.20
CA GLU A 136 9.33 -12.22 11.44
C GLU A 136 9.98 -12.06 10.06
N PRO A 137 9.22 -12.11 8.96
CA PRO A 137 9.79 -11.99 7.63
C PRO A 137 10.52 -10.65 7.55
N ALA A 138 11.73 -10.65 6.97
CA ALA A 138 12.59 -9.46 6.91
C ALA A 138 11.86 -8.22 6.38
N ALA A 139 10.93 -8.41 5.43
CA ALA A 139 10.05 -7.36 4.93
C ALA A 139 9.14 -6.73 6.02
N ALA A 140 8.48 -7.53 6.87
CA ALA A 140 7.62 -7.02 7.94
C ALA A 140 8.41 -6.35 9.08
N ARG A 141 9.69 -6.71 9.24
CA ARG A 141 10.60 -6.03 10.16
C ARG A 141 11.07 -4.70 9.59
N LEU A 142 11.45 -4.66 8.31
CA LEU A 142 11.82 -3.43 7.61
C LEU A 142 10.65 -2.42 7.57
N GLU A 143 9.42 -2.88 7.29
CA GLU A 143 8.22 -2.01 7.33
C GLU A 143 7.97 -1.41 8.72
N ARG A 144 8.27 -2.17 9.78
CA ARG A 144 8.18 -1.65 11.15
C ARG A 144 9.23 -0.60 11.43
N LEU A 145 10.47 -0.83 11.03
CA LEU A 145 11.54 0.16 11.15
C LEU A 145 11.19 1.44 10.39
N ARG A 146 10.67 1.32 9.16
CA ARG A 146 10.17 2.48 8.38
C ARG A 146 9.07 3.22 9.15
N THR A 147 8.11 2.49 9.69
CA THR A 147 7.01 3.10 10.46
C THR A 147 7.54 3.82 11.71
N GLN A 148 8.48 3.22 12.43
CA GLN A 148 9.10 3.80 13.63
C GLN A 148 9.88 5.06 13.29
N PHE A 149 10.77 4.99 12.31
CA PHE A 149 11.57 6.11 11.83
C PHE A 149 10.71 7.33 11.46
N VAL A 150 9.68 7.11 10.64
CA VAL A 150 8.77 8.19 10.22
C VAL A 150 7.99 8.76 11.41
N THR A 151 7.61 7.91 12.38
CA THR A 151 6.91 8.36 13.58
C THR A 151 7.81 9.25 14.45
N GLU A 152 9.08 8.86 14.62
CA GLU A 152 10.07 9.63 15.38
C GLU A 152 10.42 10.95 14.70
N GLN A 153 10.61 10.94 13.38
CA GLN A 153 10.84 12.16 12.61
C GLN A 153 9.66 13.13 12.73
N LEU A 154 8.43 12.63 12.58
CA LEU A 154 7.23 13.45 12.76
C LEU A 154 7.13 14.01 14.18
N GLN A 155 7.39 13.18 15.20
CA GLN A 155 7.36 13.62 16.60
C GLN A 155 8.39 14.72 16.85
N THR A 156 9.62 14.54 16.38
CA THR A 156 10.71 15.52 16.48
C THR A 156 10.35 16.82 15.78
N ALA A 157 9.77 16.75 14.58
CA ALA A 157 9.32 17.91 13.83
C ALA A 157 8.20 18.67 14.59
N LEU A 158 7.25 17.94 15.18
CA LEU A 158 6.15 18.52 15.96
C LEU A 158 6.64 19.18 17.27
N GLU A 159 7.66 18.64 17.91
CA GLU A 159 8.26 19.21 19.13
C GLU A 159 9.06 20.48 18.88
N ARG A 160 9.67 20.59 17.69
CA ARG A 160 10.43 21.78 17.27
C ARG A 160 9.54 22.95 16.87
N LEU A 161 8.25 22.72 16.61
CA LEU A 161 7.31 23.78 16.24
C LEU A 161 7.07 24.74 17.40
N ARG A 162 7.16 26.03 17.12
CA ARG A 162 6.77 27.08 18.06
C ARG A 162 5.25 27.07 18.26
N PRO A 163 4.74 27.54 19.41
CA PRO A 163 3.29 27.56 19.67
C PRO A 163 2.48 28.27 18.58
N ALA A 164 3.00 29.37 18.02
CA ALA A 164 2.36 30.10 16.93
C ALA A 164 2.27 29.30 15.62
N GLU A 165 3.32 28.53 15.29
CA GLU A 165 3.38 27.69 14.09
C GLU A 165 2.45 26.49 14.23
N ARG A 166 2.41 25.87 15.41
CA ARG A 166 1.46 24.80 15.73
C ARG A 166 0.02 25.27 15.59
N ALA A 167 -0.31 26.46 16.13
CA ALA A 167 -1.64 27.04 16.00
C ALA A 167 -1.98 27.44 14.55
N ALA A 168 -1.01 27.84 13.74
CA ALA A 168 -1.21 28.08 12.30
C ALA A 168 -1.48 26.77 11.55
N MET A 169 -0.72 25.72 11.85
CA MET A 169 -0.91 24.39 11.23
C MET A 169 -2.26 23.76 11.59
N GLU A 170 -2.71 23.92 12.84
CA GLU A 170 -4.04 23.47 13.25
C GLU A 170 -5.15 24.25 12.51
N ARG A 171 -5.00 25.57 12.34
CA ARG A 171 -5.93 26.37 11.52
C ARG A 171 -5.98 25.89 10.08
N ASP A 172 -4.83 25.62 9.47
CA ASP A 172 -4.76 25.09 8.11
C ASP A 172 -5.41 23.71 7.97
N TYR A 173 -5.24 22.87 8.99
CA TYR A 173 -5.88 21.57 9.09
C TYR A 173 -7.40 21.68 9.11
N ILE A 174 -7.95 22.57 9.95
CA ILE A 174 -9.39 22.83 10.02
C ILE A 174 -9.90 23.38 8.69
N ALA A 175 -9.19 24.35 8.10
CA ALA A 175 -9.56 24.92 6.80
C ALA A 175 -9.53 23.88 5.66
N ARG A 176 -8.70 22.83 5.75
CA ARG A 176 -8.73 21.69 4.82
C ARG A 176 -9.96 20.82 5.06
N LEU A 177 -10.32 20.53 6.30
CA LEU A 177 -11.53 19.77 6.63
C LEU A 177 -12.81 20.51 6.22
N GLU A 178 -12.85 21.82 6.38
CA GLU A 178 -14.01 22.65 6.01
C GLU A 178 -14.19 22.76 4.49
N ARG A 179 -13.08 22.77 3.74
CA ARG A 179 -13.11 22.67 2.28
C ARG A 179 -13.43 21.26 1.79
N GLY A 180 -13.15 20.25 2.60
CA GLY A 180 -13.42 18.85 2.30
C GLY A 180 -14.91 18.56 2.35
N ASP A 181 -15.49 18.31 1.18
CA ASP A 181 -16.89 17.97 0.99
C ASP A 181 -17.17 16.46 1.12
N GLY A 182 -16.12 15.64 1.26
CA GLY A 182 -16.20 14.21 1.52
C GLY A 182 -16.71 13.86 2.93
N PHE A 183 -17.26 12.64 3.08
CA PHE A 183 -17.78 12.15 4.36
C PHE A 183 -16.72 12.15 5.46
N GLU A 184 -15.51 11.66 5.17
CA GLU A 184 -14.39 11.64 6.10
C GLU A 184 -14.13 13.04 6.68
N ALA A 185 -14.04 14.06 5.84
CA ALA A 185 -13.81 15.44 6.27
C ALA A 185 -14.92 15.94 7.22
N ARG A 186 -16.20 15.66 6.91
CA ARG A 186 -17.34 16.04 7.77
C ARG A 186 -17.34 15.28 9.10
N LEU A 187 -17.02 13.98 9.09
CA LEU A 187 -16.93 13.15 10.29
C LEU A 187 -15.83 13.66 11.21
N ILE A 188 -14.63 13.85 10.67
CA ILE A 188 -13.47 14.34 11.41
C ILE A 188 -13.71 15.76 11.94
N LEU A 189 -14.30 16.65 11.12
CA LEU A 189 -14.68 18.00 11.57
C LEU A 189 -15.71 17.97 12.70
N GLY A 190 -16.69 17.07 12.63
CA GLY A 190 -17.68 16.87 13.70
C GLY A 190 -17.05 16.38 15.01
N LEU A 191 -16.06 15.47 14.94
CA LEU A 191 -15.31 15.00 16.10
C LEU A 191 -14.38 16.09 16.67
N TYR A 192 -13.74 16.86 15.79
CA TYR A 192 -12.91 18.00 16.18
C TYR A 192 -13.75 19.07 16.90
N ARG A 193 -14.94 19.42 16.41
CA ARG A 193 -15.82 20.40 17.10
C ARG A 193 -16.24 19.96 18.50
N LYS A 194 -16.31 18.65 18.76
CA LYS A 194 -16.69 18.10 20.08
C LYS A 194 -15.53 18.02 21.07
N SER A 195 -14.32 17.73 20.60
CA SER A 195 -13.21 17.31 21.47
C SER A 195 -11.83 17.82 21.04
N GLY A 196 -11.76 18.58 19.95
CA GLY A 196 -10.51 19.05 19.35
C GLY A 196 -9.56 17.91 18.99
N LEU A 197 -8.27 18.16 19.17
CA LEU A 197 -7.20 17.17 19.03
C LEU A 197 -7.15 16.14 20.18
N ASN A 198 -8.02 16.21 21.19
CA ASN A 198 -8.05 15.22 22.28
C ASN A 198 -8.69 13.89 21.83
N SER A 199 -9.47 13.89 20.75
CA SER A 199 -9.95 12.65 20.14
C SER A 199 -8.82 11.92 19.43
N LYS A 200 -8.59 10.65 19.76
CA LYS A 200 -7.54 9.83 19.12
C LYS A 200 -7.70 9.71 17.60
N ILE A 201 -8.94 9.72 17.11
CA ILE A 201 -9.22 9.68 15.67
C ILE A 201 -8.76 10.98 15.02
N VAL A 202 -9.11 12.12 15.62
CA VAL A 202 -8.74 13.45 15.11
C VAL A 202 -7.23 13.67 15.24
N GLU A 203 -6.62 13.25 16.35
CA GLU A 203 -5.17 13.28 16.55
C GLU A 203 -4.44 12.47 15.47
N SER A 204 -4.91 11.25 15.19
CA SER A 204 -4.33 10.40 14.15
C SER A 204 -4.45 11.03 12.77
N HIS A 205 -5.62 11.59 12.43
CA HIS A 205 -5.83 12.24 11.13
C HIS A 205 -5.04 13.57 11.01
N PHE A 206 -4.87 14.30 12.12
CA PHE A 206 -4.01 15.47 12.17
C PHE A 206 -2.53 15.11 11.99
N ARG A 207 -2.04 14.04 12.64
CA ARG A 207 -0.68 13.52 12.41
C ARG A 207 -0.49 13.14 10.95
N VAL A 208 -1.55 12.67 10.30
CA VAL A 208 -1.49 12.36 8.87
C VAL A 208 -1.21 13.62 8.05
N PHE A 209 -2.02 14.65 8.26
CA PHE A 209 -1.84 15.97 7.67
C PHE A 209 -0.47 16.60 7.97
N ALA A 210 0.00 16.50 9.22
CA ALA A 210 1.26 17.10 9.66
C ALA A 210 2.47 16.45 8.99
N ARG A 211 2.43 15.14 8.74
CA ARG A 211 3.50 14.44 8.01
C ARG A 211 3.68 14.97 6.60
N GLU A 212 2.58 15.11 5.86
CA GLU A 212 2.59 15.65 4.48
C GLU A 212 3.22 17.05 4.43
N ARG A 213 3.04 17.85 5.48
CA ARG A 213 3.55 19.22 5.60
C ARG A 213 4.98 19.33 6.12
N LEU A 214 5.40 18.47 7.05
CA LEU A 214 6.63 18.65 7.82
C LEU A 214 7.75 17.67 7.44
N VAL A 215 7.39 16.44 7.08
CA VAL A 215 8.36 15.36 6.84
C VAL A 215 8.57 15.14 5.34
N GLY A 216 7.55 15.42 4.51
CA GLY A 216 7.67 15.26 3.06
C GLY A 216 7.99 13.83 2.62
N ALA A 217 8.66 13.69 1.48
CA ALA A 217 9.17 12.39 0.99
C ALA A 217 10.26 11.86 1.94
N MET A 218 10.27 10.54 2.15
CA MET A 218 11.21 9.90 3.07
C MET A 218 12.64 10.03 2.54
N ASP A 219 13.55 10.55 3.38
CA ASP A 219 14.98 10.54 3.12
C ASP A 219 15.52 9.11 3.32
N GLU A 220 15.81 8.44 2.20
CA GLU A 220 16.33 7.06 2.17
C GLU A 220 17.72 6.94 2.80
N GLU A 221 18.55 7.99 2.75
CA GLU A 221 19.89 7.97 3.38
C GLU A 221 19.76 8.06 4.91
N ALA A 222 18.90 8.95 5.40
CA ALA A 222 18.61 9.06 6.82
C ALA A 222 17.92 7.79 7.37
N PHE A 223 17.05 7.15 6.57
CA PHE A 223 16.44 5.88 6.94
C PHE A 223 17.48 4.74 6.98
N ALA A 224 18.39 4.66 6.01
CA ALA A 224 19.45 3.64 6.01
C ALA A 224 20.38 3.77 7.23
N ALA A 225 20.75 5.00 7.61
CA ALA A 225 21.52 5.27 8.82
C ALA A 225 20.75 4.85 10.10
N TYR A 226 19.45 5.14 10.16
CA TYR A 226 18.59 4.71 11.26
C TYR A 226 18.47 3.19 11.35
N ALA A 227 18.30 2.49 10.23
CA ALA A 227 18.23 1.04 10.19
C ALA A 227 19.55 0.40 10.64
N ALA A 228 20.70 0.92 10.17
CA ALA A 228 22.03 0.46 10.57
C ALA A 228 22.26 0.64 12.09
N SER A 229 21.82 1.77 12.66
CA SER A 229 21.92 2.03 14.10
C SER A 229 21.03 1.12 14.96
N ASN A 230 19.95 0.57 14.40
CA ASN A 230 19.03 -0.37 15.05
C ASN A 230 19.34 -1.85 14.73
N GLY A 231 20.52 -2.12 14.13
CA GLY A 231 21.04 -3.47 13.92
C GLY A 231 20.65 -4.14 12.60
N ASP A 232 20.17 -3.39 11.61
CA ASP A 232 19.89 -3.89 10.25
C ASP A 232 20.79 -3.15 9.24
N ASP A 233 21.79 -3.85 8.72
CA ASP A 233 22.65 -3.36 7.64
C ASP A 233 21.84 -3.40 6.34
N VAL A 234 21.18 -2.28 6.01
CA VAL A 234 20.46 -2.13 4.75
C VAL A 234 21.51 -1.82 3.68
N PRO A 235 21.75 -2.71 2.69
CA PRO A 235 22.70 -2.42 1.63
C PRO A 235 22.13 -1.27 0.80
N VAL A 236 22.65 -0.07 1.04
CA VAL A 236 22.42 1.08 0.18
C VAL A 236 23.06 0.74 -1.16
N SER A 237 22.24 0.42 -2.16
CA SER A 237 22.70 0.34 -3.54
C SER A 237 22.93 1.78 -4.03
N VAL A 238 24.05 2.34 -3.59
CA VAL A 238 24.58 3.61 -4.09
C VAL A 238 24.92 3.39 -5.55
N THR A 239 24.01 3.77 -6.44
CA THR A 239 24.30 3.89 -7.87
C THR A 239 24.71 5.34 -8.09
N VAL A 240 25.99 5.64 -7.87
CA VAL A 240 26.58 6.90 -8.32
C VAL A 240 26.97 6.71 -9.79
N SER A 241 26.25 7.45 -10.63
CA SER A 241 26.55 7.98 -11.98
C SER A 241 27.68 7.35 -12.79
#